data_AF-A0A7S6UQE0-F1
#
_entry.id   AF-A0A7S6UQE0-F1
#
_cell.length_a   1.000
_cell.length_b   1.000
_cell.length_c   1.000
_cell.angle_alpha   90.00
_cell.angle_beta   90.00
_cell.angle_gamma   90.00
#
_symmetry.space_group_name_H-M   'P 1'
#
loop_
_entity.id
_entity.type
_entity.pdbx_description
1 polymer ?
#
loop_
_entity_poly.entity_id
_entity_poly.type
_entity_poly.pdbx_seq_one_letter_code
_entity_poly.pdbx_strand_id
1 'polypeptide(L)'
;MKNLITVALLCMSSVVVANPSAPAQADLWTNARPDVQVSVVRGKAMDTYELSASISDLRTGQVLSEPKLIATPGKPAQVQVGATGADGMISVEFTVTVADSGDMATYSSQVKDNGVAISSQSFTLAVAR
;
A
#
# COMPACT_ATOMS: atom_id res chain seq x y z
N MET A 1 3.98 34.65 49.19
CA MET A 1 3.08 34.69 48.02
C MET A 1 3.91 34.75 46.75
N LYS A 2 4.03 33.63 46.02
CA LYS A 2 4.15 33.61 44.55
C LYS A 2 4.22 32.16 44.08
N ASN A 3 3.10 31.70 43.55
CA ASN A 3 2.98 30.44 42.85
C ASN A 3 3.61 30.62 41.46
N LEU A 4 4.49 29.70 41.07
CA LEU A 4 4.91 29.53 39.68
C LEU A 4 4.36 28.19 39.22
N ILE A 5 3.24 28.24 38.50
CA ILE A 5 2.68 27.10 37.77
C ILE A 5 3.27 27.17 36.37
N THR A 6 4.17 26.23 36.06
CA THR A 6 4.65 25.97 34.70
C THR A 6 3.61 25.12 34.00
N VAL A 7 2.88 25.68 33.04
CA VAL A 7 1.98 24.93 32.15
C VAL A 7 2.82 24.41 30.99
N ALA A 8 3.13 23.12 31.01
CA ALA A 8 3.71 22.43 29.87
C ALA A 8 2.59 22.14 28.85
N LEU A 9 2.61 22.85 27.73
CA LEU A 9 1.73 22.60 26.59
C LEU A 9 2.30 21.42 25.79
N LEU A 10 1.85 20.21 26.11
CA LEU A 10 2.13 19.00 25.32
C LEU A 10 1.27 19.04 24.06
N CYS A 11 1.85 19.44 22.93
CA CYS A 11 1.28 19.23 21.61
C CYS A 11 1.19 17.72 21.35
N MET A 12 0.00 17.15 21.52
CA MET A 12 -0.30 15.80 21.05
C MET A 12 -0.46 15.86 19.53
N SER A 13 0.62 15.53 18.82
CA SER A 13 0.56 15.16 17.41
C SER A 13 -0.26 13.87 17.29
N SER A 14 -1.54 13.98 16.97
CA SER A 14 -2.37 12.83 16.65
C SER A 14 -1.87 12.21 15.36
N VAL A 15 -1.08 11.14 15.48
CA VAL A 15 -0.78 10.24 14.37
C VAL A 15 -2.10 9.60 13.98
N VAL A 16 -2.66 9.98 12.83
CA VAL A 16 -3.75 9.23 12.22
C VAL A 16 -3.14 7.92 11.74
N VAL A 17 -3.17 6.92 12.60
CA VAL A 17 -3.00 5.53 12.19
C VAL A 17 -4.29 5.19 11.46
N ALA A 18 -4.19 4.94 10.15
CA ALA A 18 -5.32 4.41 9.39
C ALA A 18 -5.85 3.18 10.14
N ASN A 19 -7.14 3.17 10.47
CA ASN A 19 -7.79 1.99 11.01
C ASN A 19 -7.48 0.81 10.09
N PRO A 20 -7.11 -0.36 10.62
CA PRO A 20 -7.05 -1.55 9.80
C PRO A 20 -8.44 -1.74 9.21
N SER A 21 -8.52 -1.67 7.88
CA SER A 21 -9.60 -2.22 7.08
C SER A 21 -9.97 -3.59 7.66
N ALA A 22 -11.27 -3.94 7.61
CA ALA A 22 -11.82 -5.23 8.05
C ALA A 22 -10.80 -6.38 7.94
N PRO A 23 -10.70 -7.28 8.95
CA PRO A 23 -9.66 -8.30 8.99
C PRO A 23 -9.57 -8.92 7.60
N ALA A 24 -8.40 -8.79 6.97
CA ALA A 24 -8.16 -9.44 5.69
C ALA A 24 -8.69 -10.86 5.85
N GLN A 25 -9.61 -11.27 4.98
CA GLN A 25 -10.20 -12.61 5.04
C GLN A 25 -9.02 -13.58 4.86
N ALA A 26 -8.36 -13.96 5.96
CA ALA A 26 -7.06 -14.63 5.95
C ALA A 26 -7.15 -15.96 5.21
N ASP A 27 -8.34 -16.57 5.26
CA ASP A 27 -8.71 -17.76 4.50
C ASP A 27 -8.56 -17.56 2.98
N LEU A 28 -8.86 -16.38 2.44
CA LEU A 28 -8.68 -16.09 0.99
C LEU A 28 -7.22 -16.03 0.58
N TRP A 29 -6.32 -15.73 1.52
CA TRP A 29 -4.88 -15.62 1.28
C TRP A 29 -4.15 -16.95 1.47
N THR A 30 -4.84 -17.97 1.97
CA THR A 30 -4.25 -19.30 2.16
C THR A 30 -3.98 -19.97 0.80
N ASN A 31 -2.71 -20.20 0.49
CA ASN A 31 -2.20 -20.75 -0.77
C ASN A 31 -2.63 -19.96 -2.02
N ALA A 32 -2.94 -18.67 -1.87
CA ALA A 32 -3.33 -17.81 -2.97
C ALA A 32 -2.20 -17.61 -3.99
N ARG A 33 -2.54 -17.36 -5.26
CA ARG A 33 -1.58 -16.99 -6.30
C ARG A 33 -1.85 -15.58 -6.80
N PRO A 34 -1.45 -14.55 -6.04
CA PRO A 34 -1.84 -13.18 -6.34
C PRO A 34 -1.20 -12.68 -7.64
N ASP A 35 -2.03 -12.06 -8.48
CA ASP A 35 -1.64 -11.14 -9.54
C ASP A 35 -2.02 -9.73 -9.11
N VAL A 36 -1.17 -8.75 -9.43
CA VAL A 36 -1.34 -7.36 -9.01
C VAL A 36 -1.46 -6.49 -10.25
N GLN A 37 -2.61 -5.85 -10.40
CA GLN A 37 -2.85 -4.87 -11.45
C GLN A 37 -2.91 -3.49 -10.82
N VAL A 38 -2.02 -2.60 -11.23
CA VAL A 38 -1.90 -1.25 -10.67
C VAL A 38 -2.25 -0.20 -11.72
N SER A 39 -2.96 0.82 -11.29
CA SER A 39 -3.24 2.04 -12.04
C SER A 39 -2.78 3.26 -11.23
N VAL A 40 -2.20 4.23 -11.95
CA VAL A 40 -1.79 5.53 -11.42
C VAL A 40 -2.45 6.59 -12.29
N VAL A 41 -3.24 7.46 -11.66
CA VAL A 41 -3.96 8.54 -12.34
C VAL A 41 -3.61 9.86 -11.65
N ARG A 42 -3.58 10.97 -12.40
CA ARG A 42 -3.47 12.31 -11.80
C ARG A 42 -4.66 12.56 -10.88
N GLY A 43 -4.36 12.99 -9.65
CA GLY A 43 -5.37 13.36 -8.67
C GLY A 43 -5.98 14.73 -8.94
N LYS A 44 -7.06 15.04 -8.22
CA LYS A 44 -7.77 16.33 -8.36
C LYS A 44 -6.97 17.52 -7.79
N ALA A 45 -6.09 17.26 -6.81
CA ALA A 45 -5.22 18.27 -6.25
C ALA A 45 -3.89 18.31 -7.00
N MET A 46 -3.27 19.50 -7.04
CA MET A 46 -1.94 19.66 -7.64
C MET A 46 -0.94 18.72 -6.97
N ASP A 47 -0.07 18.11 -7.77
CA ASP A 47 0.98 17.17 -7.33
C ASP A 47 0.48 15.99 -6.48
N THR A 48 -0.75 15.56 -6.75
CA THR A 48 -1.29 14.33 -6.17
C THR A 48 -1.59 13.31 -7.26
N TYR A 49 -1.43 12.03 -6.91
CA TYR A 49 -1.72 10.92 -7.81
C TYR A 49 -2.57 9.90 -7.07
N GLU A 50 -3.66 9.47 -7.70
CA GLU A 50 -4.52 8.41 -7.20
C GLU A 50 -3.96 7.07 -7.68
N LEU A 51 -3.62 6.24 -6.70
CA LEU A 51 -3.12 4.89 -6.92
C LEU A 51 -4.21 3.91 -6.52
N SER A 52 -4.55 3.03 -7.45
CA SER A 52 -5.47 1.92 -7.22
C SER A 52 -4.82 0.63 -7.68
N ALA A 53 -4.91 -0.41 -6.86
CA ALA A 53 -4.54 -1.75 -7.29
C ALA A 53 -5.72 -2.70 -7.13
N SER A 54 -5.77 -3.71 -8.00
CA SER A 54 -6.61 -4.90 -7.83
C SER A 54 -5.67 -6.09 -7.67
N ILE A 55 -5.84 -6.83 -6.58
CA ILE A 55 -5.08 -8.04 -6.30
C ILE A 55 -6.04 -9.22 -6.37
N SER A 56 -5.80 -10.15 -7.27
CA SER A 56 -6.67 -11.31 -7.52
C SER A 56 -5.90 -12.61 -7.52
N ASP A 57 -6.53 -13.72 -7.09
CA ASP A 57 -5.96 -15.06 -7.22
C ASP A 57 -6.04 -15.53 -8.68
N LEU A 58 -4.90 -15.72 -9.34
CA LEU A 58 -4.79 -16.20 -10.72
C LEU A 58 -5.49 -17.55 -10.96
N ARG A 59 -5.65 -18.37 -9.91
CA ARG A 59 -6.29 -19.68 -10.03
C ARG A 59 -7.82 -19.58 -10.12
N THR A 60 -8.41 -18.61 -9.42
CA THR A 60 -9.87 -18.53 -9.24
C THR A 60 -10.48 -17.28 -9.87
N GLY A 61 -9.67 -16.27 -10.19
CA GLY A 61 -10.12 -14.94 -10.57
C GLY A 61 -10.72 -14.13 -9.41
N GLN A 62 -10.70 -14.66 -8.18
CA GLN A 62 -11.28 -13.97 -7.02
C GLN A 62 -10.43 -12.77 -6.64
N VAL A 63 -11.06 -11.61 -6.45
CA VAL A 63 -10.42 -10.42 -5.88
C VAL A 63 -10.14 -10.65 -4.39
N LEU A 64 -8.88 -10.52 -4.02
CA LEU A 64 -8.37 -10.68 -2.65
C LEU A 64 -8.30 -9.34 -1.91
N SER A 65 -7.97 -8.26 -2.62
CA SER A 65 -7.89 -6.91 -2.07
C SER A 65 -7.86 -5.84 -3.17
N GLU A 66 -8.35 -4.64 -2.85
CA GLU A 66 -8.39 -3.47 -3.74
C GLU A 66 -7.86 -2.21 -3.03
N PRO A 67 -6.56 -2.13 -2.71
CA PRO A 67 -6.01 -1.00 -1.99
C PRO A 67 -6.05 0.28 -2.84
N LYS A 68 -6.35 1.40 -2.17
CA LYS A 68 -6.34 2.75 -2.74
C LYS A 68 -5.54 3.69 -1.87
N LEU A 69 -4.73 4.54 -2.50
CA LEU A 69 -3.83 5.47 -1.82
C LEU A 69 -3.61 6.71 -2.66
N ILE A 70 -3.16 7.78 -1.99
CA ILE A 70 -2.70 9.00 -2.63
C ILE A 70 -1.18 9.05 -2.55
N ALA A 71 -0.52 9.22 -3.69
CA ALA A 71 0.91 9.42 -3.77
C ALA A 71 1.26 10.88 -4.07
N THR A 72 2.46 11.25 -3.64
CA THR A 72 3.12 12.51 -3.96
C THR A 72 4.32 12.19 -4.87
N PRO A 73 4.62 13.01 -5.89
CA PRO A 73 5.77 12.77 -6.76
C PRO A 73 7.08 12.71 -5.96
N GLY A 74 7.99 11.86 -6.41
CA GLY A 74 9.29 11.59 -5.79
C GLY A 74 9.24 10.78 -4.50
N LYS A 75 8.05 10.48 -3.95
CA LYS A 75 7.89 9.74 -2.70
C LYS A 75 7.36 8.33 -2.94
N PRO A 76 7.93 7.30 -2.27
CA PRO A 76 7.41 5.95 -2.35
C PRO A 76 6.07 5.84 -1.63
N ALA A 77 5.08 5.26 -2.29
CA ALA A 77 3.81 4.87 -1.71
C ALA A 77 3.77 3.34 -1.61
N GLN A 78 3.77 2.83 -0.38
CA GLN A 78 3.91 1.40 -0.09
C GLN A 78 2.58 0.80 0.39
N VAL A 79 2.31 -0.43 -0.03
CA VAL A 79 1.17 -1.22 0.41
C VAL A 79 1.65 -2.60 0.83
N GLN A 80 1.10 -3.09 1.92
CA GLN A 80 1.24 -4.47 2.35
C GLN A 80 -0.15 -5.03 2.67
N VAL A 81 -0.50 -6.15 2.04
CA VAL A 81 -1.79 -6.84 2.26
C VAL A 81 -1.59 -8.35 2.29
N GLY A 82 -2.56 -9.04 2.86
CA GLY A 82 -2.59 -10.50 2.95
C GLY A 82 -2.38 -11.01 4.37
N ALA A 83 -1.93 -12.25 4.47
CA ALA A 83 -1.80 -12.97 5.74
C ALA A 83 -0.36 -13.47 5.95
N THR A 84 0.02 -13.64 7.21
CA THR A 84 1.28 -14.23 7.67
C THR A 84 1.03 -15.07 8.92
N GLY A 85 2.04 -15.82 9.38
CA GLY A 85 2.00 -16.54 10.66
C GLY A 85 1.97 -18.07 10.54
N ALA A 86 1.85 -18.61 9.32
CA ALA A 86 1.99 -20.02 9.01
C ALA A 86 2.38 -20.21 7.54
N ASP A 87 2.94 -21.37 7.20
CA ASP A 87 3.26 -21.72 5.81
C ASP A 87 1.99 -21.77 4.96
N GLY A 88 2.08 -21.28 3.73
CA GLY A 88 0.94 -21.11 2.84
C GLY A 88 0.13 -19.84 3.12
N MET A 89 0.48 -19.02 4.12
CA MET A 89 -0.12 -17.70 4.29
C MET A 89 0.57 -16.69 3.38
N ILE A 90 -0.14 -16.30 2.32
CA ILE A 90 0.40 -15.44 1.27
C ILE A 90 0.14 -13.97 1.59
N SER A 91 1.16 -13.15 1.36
CA SER A 91 1.06 -11.70 1.40
C SER A 91 1.71 -11.06 0.18
N VAL A 92 1.28 -9.84 -0.13
CA VAL A 92 1.84 -9.01 -1.20
C VAL A 92 2.31 -7.71 -0.58
N GLU A 93 3.53 -7.34 -0.91
CA GLU A 93 4.07 -6.02 -0.63
C GLU A 93 4.42 -5.36 -1.95
N PHE A 94 3.96 -4.13 -2.17
CA PHE A 94 4.35 -3.37 -3.35
C PHE A 94 4.59 -1.90 -3.04
N THR A 95 5.42 -1.27 -3.86
CA THR A 95 5.76 0.14 -3.80
C THR A 95 5.55 0.77 -5.17
N VAL A 96 4.95 1.96 -5.18
CA VAL A 96 4.88 2.80 -6.37
C VAL A 96 5.49 4.16 -6.08
N THR A 97 6.35 4.63 -6.98
CA THR A 97 6.92 5.97 -6.93
C THR A 97 6.60 6.69 -8.23
N VAL A 98 5.84 7.77 -8.14
CA VAL A 98 5.60 8.66 -9.29
C VAL A 98 6.82 9.56 -9.49
N ALA A 99 7.34 9.66 -10.71
CA ALA A 99 8.46 10.52 -11.02
C ALA A 99 8.11 12.00 -10.76
N ASP A 100 9.11 12.85 -10.50
CA ASP A 100 8.90 14.29 -10.23
C ASP A 100 8.20 15.03 -11.39
N SER A 101 8.36 14.55 -12.62
CA SER A 101 7.64 15.10 -13.78
C SER A 101 6.14 14.76 -13.79
N GLY A 102 5.74 13.71 -13.07
CA GLY A 102 4.36 13.25 -13.04
C GLY A 102 3.90 12.40 -14.23
N ASP A 103 4.79 12.10 -15.17
CA ASP A 103 4.41 11.43 -16.43
C ASP A 103 4.56 9.90 -16.37
N MET A 104 5.38 9.41 -15.44
CA MET A 104 5.67 7.98 -15.26
C MET A 104 5.70 7.62 -13.79
N ALA A 105 5.42 6.35 -13.49
CA ALA A 105 5.60 5.77 -12.18
C ALA A 105 6.40 4.47 -12.27
N THR A 106 7.25 4.22 -11.28
CA THR A 106 7.92 2.94 -11.11
C THR A 106 7.14 2.09 -10.12
N TYR A 107 6.97 0.81 -10.43
CA TYR A 107 6.33 -0.18 -9.60
C TYR A 107 7.31 -1.29 -9.24
N SER A 108 7.27 -1.74 -7.99
CA SER A 108 7.97 -2.93 -7.53
C SER A 108 7.10 -3.71 -6.55
N SER A 109 7.10 -5.03 -6.64
CA SER A 109 6.37 -5.89 -5.71
C SER A 109 7.07 -7.18 -5.38
N GLN A 110 6.66 -7.75 -4.24
CA GLN A 110 7.02 -9.07 -3.79
C GLN A 110 5.77 -9.83 -3.36
N VAL A 111 5.69 -11.10 -3.77
CA VAL A 111 4.78 -12.07 -3.16
C VAL A 111 5.58 -12.84 -2.13
N LYS A 112 5.03 -12.97 -0.92
CA LYS A 112 5.67 -13.62 0.22
C LYS A 112 4.82 -14.78 0.74
N ASP A 113 5.47 -15.89 1.06
CA ASP A 113 4.91 -16.99 1.82
C ASP A 113 5.45 -16.91 3.25
N ASN A 114 4.57 -16.67 4.23
CA ASN A 114 4.94 -16.52 5.64
C ASN A 114 6.09 -15.51 5.88
N GLY A 115 6.11 -14.43 5.10
CA GLY A 115 7.13 -13.38 5.17
C GLY A 115 8.38 -13.62 4.31
N VAL A 116 8.56 -14.81 3.72
CA VAL A 116 9.68 -15.12 2.81
C VAL A 116 9.27 -14.80 1.37
N ALA A 117 10.06 -13.96 0.68
CA ALA A 117 9.79 -13.62 -0.72
C ALA A 117 9.95 -14.83 -1.65
N ILE A 118 8.89 -15.15 -2.40
CA ILE A 118 8.83 -16.27 -3.34
C ILE A 118 8.72 -15.80 -4.80
N SER A 119 8.35 -14.54 -5.03
CA SER A 119 8.30 -13.93 -6.35
C SER A 119 8.49 -12.43 -6.24
N SER A 120 9.06 -11.81 -7.27
CA SER A 120 9.21 -10.36 -7.37
C SER A 120 8.96 -9.87 -8.80
N GLN A 121 8.52 -8.63 -8.91
CA GLN A 121 8.26 -7.98 -10.19
C GLN A 121 8.61 -6.50 -10.09
N SER A 122 9.10 -5.93 -11.18
CA SER A 122 9.26 -4.48 -11.30
C SER A 122 9.03 -4.04 -12.74
N PHE A 123 8.39 -2.88 -12.91
CA PHE A 123 8.16 -2.27 -14.21
C PHE A 123 7.89 -0.77 -14.08
N THR A 124 7.93 -0.07 -15.21
CA THR A 124 7.53 1.33 -15.32
C THR A 124 6.19 1.40 -16.02
N LEU A 125 5.28 2.23 -15.51
CA LEU A 125 3.97 2.48 -16.11
C LEU A 125 3.78 3.97 -16.38
N ALA A 126 3.01 4.27 -17.43
CA ALA A 126 2.59 5.63 -17.73
C ALA A 126 1.53 6.10 -16.73
N VAL A 127 1.59 7.38 -16.35
CA VAL A 127 0.55 7.98 -15.52
C VAL A 127 -0.61 8.43 -16.41
N ALA A 128 -1.81 7.97 -16.11
CA ALA A 128 -3.02 8.39 -16.82
C ALA A 128 -3.39 9.84 -16.46
N ARG A 129 -3.97 10.53 -17.44
CA ARG A 129 -4.47 11.91 -17.30
C ARG A 129 -5.85 11.95 -16.67
#